data_AF-K2G0T2-F1
#
_entry.id   AF-K2G0T2-F1
#
_cell.length_a   1.000
_cell.length_b   1.000
_cell.length_c   1.000
_cell.angle_alpha   90.00
_cell.angle_beta   90.00
_cell.angle_gamma   90.00
#
_symmetry.space_group_name_H-M   'P 1'
#
loop_
_entity.id
_entity.type
_entity.pdbx_description
1 polymer ?
#
loop_
_entity_poly.entity_id
_entity_poly.type
_entity_poly.pdbx_seq_one_letter_code
_entity_poly.pdbx_strand_id
1 'polypeptide(L)' 'MTQTHSTICHTINEQMPFTALVGDGLVTQRKAHALMMMTADCLPVVLGNADGTEVANLHAGWRGLAGGIVENTIA' A
#
# COMPACT_ATOMS: atom_id res chain seq x y z
N MET A 1 6.89 3.10 4.47
CA MET A 1 5.92 2.87 5.57
C MET A 1 6.56 1.98 6.64
N THR A 2 6.09 2.11 7.89
CA THR A 2 6.35 1.20 9.00
C THR A 2 5.24 0.15 8.99
N GLN A 3 5.56 -1.04 8.51
CA GLN A 3 4.61 -2.14 8.26
C GLN A 3 4.29 -2.86 9.57
N THR A 4 3.00 -3.00 9.89
CA THR A 4 2.54 -3.54 11.19
C THR A 4 1.55 -4.69 11.06
N HIS A 5 1.34 -5.21 9.84
CA HIS A 5 0.31 -6.20 9.50
C HIS A 5 -1.11 -5.69 9.80
N SER A 6 -1.30 -4.38 9.67
CA SER A 6 -2.56 -3.68 9.79
C SER A 6 -3.34 -3.70 8.47
N THR A 7 -4.48 -3.02 8.47
CA THR A 7 -5.29 -2.73 7.28
C THR A 7 -5.16 -1.27 6.84
N ILE A 8 -4.24 -0.50 7.44
CA ILE A 8 -4.13 0.95 7.21
C ILE A 8 -3.46 1.20 5.86
N CYS A 9 -4.14 1.97 5.01
CA CYS A 9 -3.64 2.42 3.71
C CYS A 9 -3.56 3.94 3.65
N HIS A 10 -2.54 4.47 2.97
CA HIS A 10 -2.36 5.91 2.79
C HIS A 10 -2.27 6.27 1.31
N THR A 11 -3.01 7.29 0.90
CA THR A 11 -2.84 7.92 -0.42
C THR A 11 -1.73 8.95 -0.36
N ILE A 12 -0.67 8.73 -1.13
CA ILE A 12 0.54 9.54 -1.16
C ILE A 12 0.76 10.08 -2.57
N ASN A 13 0.51 11.37 -2.75
CA ASN A 13 0.76 12.08 -4.01
C ASN A 13 1.89 13.12 -3.90
N GLU A 14 2.57 13.15 -2.77
CA GLU A 14 3.64 14.11 -2.49
C GLU A 14 4.89 13.39 -2.01
N GLN A 15 6.04 14.07 -2.12
CA GLN A 15 7.30 13.53 -1.61
C GLN A 15 7.17 13.40 -0.09
N MET A 16 7.31 12.19 0.43
CA MET A 16 7.27 11.97 1.87
C MET A 16 8.60 12.37 2.53
N PRO A 17 8.57 12.92 3.76
CA PRO A 17 9.76 13.03 4.59
C PRO A 17 10.32 11.64 4.92
N PHE A 18 11.58 11.58 5.38
CA PHE A 18 12.25 10.31 5.75
C PHE A 18 11.62 9.58 6.95
N THR A 19 10.54 10.13 7.52
CA THR A 19 9.74 9.50 8.57
C THR A 19 8.66 8.62 7.93
N ALA A 20 8.75 7.31 8.15
CA ALA A 20 7.82 6.34 7.58
C ALA A 20 6.46 6.36 8.30
N LEU A 21 5.37 6.59 7.55
CA LEU A 21 4.00 6.43 8.04
C LEU A 21 3.73 4.99 8.50
N VAL A 22 2.98 4.83 9.59
CA VAL A 22 2.50 3.51 10.03
C VAL A 22 1.38 3.03 9.11
N GLY A 23 1.51 1.83 8.58
CA GLY A 23 0.51 1.22 7.71
C GLY A 23 1.13 0.16 6.80
N ASP A 24 0.26 -0.53 6.07
CA ASP A 24 0.61 -1.68 5.25
C ASP A 24 0.17 -1.52 3.79
N GLY A 25 -0.45 -0.41 3.43
CA GLY A 25 -0.77 -0.06 2.05
C GLY A 25 -0.43 1.38 1.70
N LEU A 26 0.00 1.58 0.46
CA LEU A 26 0.19 2.90 -0.15
C LEU A 26 -0.56 2.95 -1.48
N VAL A 27 -1.15 4.12 -1.79
CA VAL A 27 -1.83 4.40 -3.06
C VAL A 27 -1.28 5.69 -3.65
N THR A 28 -1.18 5.79 -4.97
CA THR A 28 -0.83 7.04 -5.65
C THR A 28 -1.48 7.16 -7.01
N GLN A 29 -1.83 8.39 -7.37
CA GLN A 29 -2.22 8.79 -8.73
C GLN A 29 -1.11 9.60 -9.40
N ARG A 30 0.01 9.84 -8.70
CA ARG A 30 1.11 10.65 -9.21
C ARG A 30 2.04 9.83 -10.10
N LYS A 31 2.20 10.28 -11.35
CA LYS A 31 3.20 9.73 -12.27
C LYS A 31 4.62 9.91 -11.74
N ALA A 32 5.49 8.94 -12.07
CA ALA A 32 6.88 8.90 -11.63
C ALA A 32 7.05 8.94 -10.09
N HIS A 33 6.05 8.45 -9.35
CA HIS A 33 6.10 8.29 -7.90
C HIS A 33 6.09 6.80 -7.55
N ALA A 34 7.25 6.26 -7.16
CA ALA A 34 7.36 4.85 -6.84
C ALA A 34 6.81 4.56 -5.42
N LEU A 35 5.93 3.56 -5.32
CA LEU A 35 5.46 3.03 -4.05
C LEU A 35 6.27 1.81 -3.65
N MET A 36 6.67 1.73 -2.38
CA MET A 36 7.54 0.68 -1.87
C MET A 36 6.92 -0.03 -0.67
N MET A 37 7.05 -1.35 -0.65
CA MET A 37 6.81 -2.21 0.51
C MET A 37 8.00 -3.17 0.66
N MET A 38 8.23 -3.67 1.88
CA MET A 38 9.18 -4.74 2.14
C MET A 38 8.43 -6.03 2.43
N THR A 39 8.96 -7.16 2.02
CA THR A 39 8.39 -8.46 2.41
C THR A 39 9.49 -9.50 2.53
N ALA A 40 9.24 -10.47 3.40
CA ALA A 40 9.84 -11.79 3.39
C ALA A 40 8.69 -12.73 3.80
N ASP A 41 8.29 -13.63 2.91
CA ASP A 41 7.15 -14.56 3.00
C ASP A 41 5.72 -13.97 2.91
N CYS A 42 5.44 -12.77 3.44
CA CYS A 42 4.11 -12.14 3.31
C CYS A 42 3.75 -11.89 1.84
N LEU A 43 2.45 -11.94 1.50
CA LEU A 43 1.99 -11.77 0.11
C LEU A 43 2.16 -10.31 -0.35
N PRO A 44 3.02 -10.02 -1.33
CA PRO A 44 3.04 -8.71 -1.98
C PRO A 44 1.82 -8.55 -2.90
N VAL A 45 1.06 -7.46 -2.77
CA VAL A 45 -0.07 -7.16 -3.67
C VAL A 45 0.12 -5.79 -4.31
N VAL A 46 0.14 -5.75 -5.65
CA VAL A 46 0.15 -4.51 -6.43
C VAL A 46 -1.15 -4.42 -7.21
N LEU A 47 -1.82 -3.27 -7.10
CA LEU A 47 -3.08 -3.00 -7.78
C LEU A 47 -2.90 -1.83 -8.75
N GLY A 48 -3.66 -1.83 -9.83
CA GLY A 48 -3.80 -0.70 -10.74
C GLY A 48 -5.24 -0.62 -11.23
N ASN A 49 -5.75 0.59 -11.41
CA ASN A 49 -7.07 0.76 -12.00
C ASN A 49 -7.03 0.54 -13.53
N ALA A 50 -8.19 0.28 -14.13
CA ALA A 50 -8.28 -0.05 -15.56
C ALA A 50 -7.76 1.08 -16.48
N ASP A 51 -7.87 2.32 -16.05
CA ASP A 51 -7.42 3.50 -16.80
C ASP A 51 -5.91 3.77 -16.67
N GLY A 52 -5.20 3.05 -15.78
CA GLY A 52 -3.77 3.25 -15.53
C GLY A 52 -3.44 4.61 -14.92
N THR A 53 -4.38 5.21 -14.18
CA THR A 53 -4.24 6.52 -13.53
C THR A 53 -3.95 6.43 -12.04
N GLU A 54 -4.08 5.24 -11.46
CA GLU A 54 -3.88 4.97 -10.04
C GLU A 54 -3.23 3.60 -9.83
N VAL A 55 -2.31 3.53 -8.88
CA VAL A 55 -1.69 2.29 -8.44
C VAL A 55 -1.64 2.21 -6.93
N ALA A 56 -1.70 0.98 -6.39
CA ALA A 56 -1.51 0.71 -4.97
C ALA A 56 -0.47 -0.39 -4.75
N ASN A 57 0.22 -0.34 -3.61
CA ASN A 57 1.21 -1.32 -3.20
C ASN A 57 0.98 -1.72 -1.74
N LEU A 58 0.71 -3.00 -1.49
CA LEU A 58 0.21 -3.51 -0.21
C LEU A 58 1.05 -4.68 0.31
N HIS A 59 1.51 -4.54 1.54
CA HIS A 59 2.06 -5.62 2.34
C HIS A 59 0.93 -6.44 2.97
N ALA A 60 0.60 -7.58 2.36
CA ALA A 60 -0.52 -8.40 2.76
C ALA A 60 -0.07 -9.67 3.49
N GLY A 61 0.40 -9.51 4.73
CA GLY A 61 0.57 -10.65 5.63
C GLY A 61 -0.78 -11.27 6.03
N TRP A 62 -0.77 -12.47 6.62
CA TRP A 62 -1.99 -13.22 6.92
C TRP A 62 -3.02 -12.43 7.75
N ARG A 63 -2.57 -11.59 8.70
CA ARG A 63 -3.44 -10.74 9.51
C ARG A 63 -4.08 -9.62 8.70
N GLY A 64 -3.31 -8.97 7.82
CA GLY A 64 -3.81 -7.91 6.94
C GLY A 64 -4.83 -8.46 5.95
N LEU A 65 -4.55 -9.62 5.35
CA LEU A 65 -5.49 -10.32 4.47
C LEU A 65 -6.79 -10.67 5.20
N ALA A 66 -6.70 -11.34 6.36
CA ALA A 66 -7.89 -11.69 7.15
C ALA A 66 -8.66 -10.46 7.66
N GLY A 67 -7.96 -9.33 7.87
CA GLY A 67 -8.54 -8.06 8.28
C GLY A 67 -9.13 -7.23 7.14
N GLY A 68 -8.94 -7.64 5.88
CA GLY A 68 -9.49 -6.96 4.72
C GLY A 68 -8.65 -5.79 4.20
N ILE A 69 -7.32 -5.90 4.20
CA ILE A 69 -6.42 -4.87 3.64
C ILE A 69 -6.74 -4.57 2.17
N VAL A 70 -7.12 -5.59 1.38
CA VAL A 70 -7.44 -5.40 -0.05
C VAL A 70 -8.75 -4.63 -0.20
N GLU A 71 -9.78 -5.07 0.50
CA GLU A 71 -11.10 -4.45 0.53
C GLU A 71 -11.02 -3.01 1.02
N ASN A 72 -10.26 -2.74 2.09
CA ASN A 72 -10.06 -1.40 2.62
C ASN A 72 -9.26 -0.49 1.67
N THR A 73 -8.45 -1.05 0.76
CA THR A 73 -7.70 -0.26 -0.23
C THR A 73 -8.60 0.18 -1.38
N ILE A 74 -9.57 -0.65 -1.78
CA ILE A 74 -10.40 -0.42 -2.98
C ILE A 74 -11.79 0.20 -2.68
N ALA A 75 -12.13 0.37 -1.40
CA ALA A 75 -13.39 0.97 -0.95
C ALA A 75 -13.37 2.50 -1.08
#